data_AF-A0A0Q6TNT5-F1
#
_entry.id   AF-A0A0Q6TNT5-F1
#
_cell.length_a   1.000
_cell.length_b   1.000
_cell.length_c   1.000
_cell.angle_alpha   90.00
_cell.angle_beta   90.00
_cell.angle_gamma   90.00
#
_symmetry.space_group_name_H-M   'P 1'
#
loop_
_entity.id
_entity.type
_entity.pdbx_description
1 polymer ?
#
loop_
_entity_poly.entity_id
_entity_poly.type
_entity_poly.pdbx_seq_one_letter_code
_entity_poly.pdbx_strand_id
1 'polypeptide(L)'
;MKLLNKISIALSSLLLAASAQAALVIGNTYLDSSNASWTYVGDYNVGSGPLWYANPTPLNYSALQAAAIVFGNGDYAISTSDSLVNHLAWYDGYGDGSHLPTYNSYGGGQALAENFFADVGGVGYTQGGDYSAYVGGDRAALGGGAFNHVFVAAAGTVPEPASLALVAGALLGLGFARRQSRR
;
A
#
# COMPACT_ATOMS: atom_id res chain seq x y z
N MET A 1 0.74 -62.97 -21.03
CA MET A 1 0.19 -61.67 -21.46
C MET A 1 -1.11 -61.29 -20.71
N LYS A 2 -1.10 -61.18 -19.37
CA LYS A 2 -2.30 -60.73 -18.61
C LYS A 2 -2.01 -59.71 -17.48
N LEU A 3 -0.77 -59.25 -17.32
CA LEU A 3 -0.39 -58.32 -16.25
C LEU A 3 -0.14 -56.86 -16.69
N LEU A 4 -0.04 -56.58 -17.99
CA LEU A 4 0.27 -55.23 -18.49
C LEU A 4 -0.95 -54.30 -18.66
N ASN A 5 -2.18 -54.82 -18.57
CA ASN A 5 -3.39 -54.01 -18.81
C ASN A 5 -3.98 -53.32 -17.58
N LYS A 6 -3.41 -53.53 -16.38
CA LYS A 6 -3.93 -52.93 -15.13
C LYS A 6 -3.17 -51.69 -14.67
N ILE A 7 -2.02 -51.38 -15.29
CA ILE A 7 -1.16 -50.26 -14.87
C ILE A 7 -1.52 -48.96 -15.61
N SER A 8 -2.28 -49.03 -16.71
CA SER A 8 -2.59 -47.85 -17.53
C SER A 8 -3.72 -46.97 -16.99
N ILE A 9 -4.47 -47.40 -15.97
CA ILE A 9 -5.60 -46.64 -15.41
C ILE A 9 -5.19 -45.83 -14.16
N ALA A 10 -4.08 -46.18 -13.51
CA ALA A 10 -3.64 -45.50 -12.28
C ALA A 10 -2.90 -44.17 -12.54
N LEU A 11 -2.49 -43.89 -13.78
CA LEU A 11 -1.61 -42.75 -14.10
C LEU A 11 -2.33 -41.59 -14.82
N SER A 12 -3.65 -41.68 -15.05
CA SER A 12 -4.42 -40.66 -15.78
C SER A 12 -5.24 -39.71 -14.89
N SER A 13 -5.14 -39.79 -13.56
CA SER A 13 -5.87 -38.92 -12.63
C SER A 13 -5.03 -37.76 -12.06
N LEU A 14 -3.79 -37.57 -12.52
CA LEU A 14 -2.96 -36.42 -12.14
C LEU A 14 -3.31 -35.18 -12.99
N LEU A 15 -4.60 -34.86 -13.11
CA LEU A 15 -5.07 -33.69 -13.84
C LEU A 15 -5.24 -32.52 -12.88
N LEU A 16 -4.24 -31.63 -12.95
CA LEU A 16 -4.24 -30.20 -12.63
C LEU A 16 -5.36 -29.73 -11.67
N ALA A 17 -5.05 -29.69 -10.38
CA ALA A 17 -5.64 -28.69 -9.49
C ALA A 17 -4.91 -27.36 -9.72
N ALA A 18 -5.15 -26.73 -10.88
CA ALA A 18 -4.83 -25.32 -11.05
C ALA A 18 -5.84 -24.55 -10.18
N SER A 19 -5.39 -24.03 -9.05
CA SER A 19 -6.19 -23.15 -8.21
C SER A 19 -6.55 -21.90 -9.01
N ALA A 20 -7.81 -21.80 -9.42
CA ALA A 20 -8.34 -20.53 -9.90
C ALA A 20 -8.56 -19.62 -8.67
N GLN A 21 -7.59 -18.74 -8.40
CA GLN A 21 -7.81 -17.60 -7.50
C GLN A 21 -8.73 -16.61 -8.23
N ALA A 22 -10.03 -16.70 -7.99
CA ALA A 22 -10.96 -15.64 -8.34
C ALA A 22 -11.11 -14.73 -7.11
N ALA A 23 -10.19 -13.77 -6.95
CA ALA A 23 -10.38 -12.68 -6.01
C ALA A 23 -10.98 -11.49 -6.75
N LEU A 24 -12.02 -10.88 -6.17
CA LEU A 24 -12.53 -9.59 -6.61
C LEU A 24 -11.47 -8.53 -6.33
N VAL A 25 -10.65 -8.21 -7.32
CA VAL A 25 -9.71 -7.09 -7.26
C VAL A 25 -10.52 -5.81 -7.47
N ILE A 26 -10.97 -5.19 -6.37
CA ILE A 26 -11.50 -3.82 -6.41
C ILE A 26 -10.29 -2.87 -6.37
N GLY A 27 -10.00 -2.24 -7.51
CA GLY A 27 -8.92 -1.24 -7.65
C GLY A 27 -7.62 -1.80 -8.24
N ASN A 28 -6.76 -0.93 -8.74
CA ASN A 28 -5.45 -1.32 -9.24
C ASN A 28 -4.55 -1.74 -8.06
N THR A 29 -4.00 -2.96 -8.09
CA THR A 29 -2.92 -3.36 -7.18
C THR A 29 -1.59 -2.91 -7.76
N TYR A 30 -0.80 -2.21 -6.95
CA TYR A 30 0.53 -1.74 -7.29
C TYR A 30 1.56 -2.59 -6.55
N LEU A 31 2.69 -2.84 -7.20
CA LEU A 31 3.82 -3.52 -6.59
C LEU A 31 4.94 -2.51 -6.32
N ASP A 32 5.54 -2.58 -5.14
CA ASP A 32 6.78 -1.85 -4.86
C ASP A 32 8.02 -2.63 -5.36
N SER A 33 9.22 -2.08 -5.14
CA SER A 33 10.48 -2.73 -5.52
C SER A 33 10.77 -4.05 -4.78
N SER A 34 10.07 -4.32 -3.68
CA SER A 34 10.14 -5.56 -2.91
C SER A 34 9.06 -6.58 -3.30
N ASN A 35 8.21 -6.26 -4.28
CA ASN A 35 7.00 -6.98 -4.67
C ASN A 35 5.91 -7.05 -3.59
N ALA A 36 5.91 -6.13 -2.62
CA ALA A 36 4.75 -6.01 -1.73
C ALA A 36 3.59 -5.36 -2.51
N SER A 37 2.38 -5.82 -2.21
CA SER A 37 1.16 -5.37 -2.90
C SER A 37 0.49 -4.25 -2.15
N TRP A 38 0.07 -3.22 -2.90
CA TRP A 38 -0.46 -1.98 -2.38
C TRP A 38 -1.73 -1.56 -3.15
N THR A 39 -2.67 -0.93 -2.47
CA THR A 39 -3.89 -0.39 -3.05
C THR A 39 -3.90 1.13 -2.86
N TYR A 40 -4.10 1.88 -3.94
CA TYR A 40 -4.23 3.34 -3.86
C TYR A 40 -5.47 3.74 -3.07
N VAL A 41 -5.32 4.64 -2.09
CA VAL A 41 -6.43 5.12 -1.25
C VAL A 41 -6.73 6.60 -1.41
N GLY A 42 -5.79 7.38 -1.93
CA GLY A 42 -5.96 8.80 -2.18
C GLY A 42 -4.64 9.55 -2.14
N ASP A 43 -4.73 10.87 -2.06
CA ASP A 43 -3.59 11.77 -1.98
C ASP A 43 -3.90 12.92 -1.01
N TYR A 44 -2.85 13.59 -0.55
CA TYR A 44 -2.97 14.81 0.24
C TYR A 44 -1.92 15.83 -0.21
N ASN A 45 -2.29 17.10 -0.14
CA ASN A 45 -1.37 18.20 -0.39
C ASN A 45 -0.54 18.46 0.88
N VAL A 46 0.78 18.56 0.75
CA VAL A 46 1.72 18.93 1.83
C VAL A 46 1.28 20.24 2.49
N GLY A 47 0.77 21.19 1.69
CA GLY A 47 0.25 22.49 2.08
C GLY A 47 -1.09 22.48 2.83
N SER A 48 -1.74 21.33 3.00
CA SER A 48 -3.03 21.21 3.70
C SER A 48 -2.91 21.03 5.21
N GLY A 49 -1.68 21.05 5.74
CA GLY A 49 -1.43 20.89 7.16
C GLY A 49 -1.78 22.11 8.01
N PRO A 50 -1.53 22.03 9.34
CA PRO A 50 -1.67 23.17 10.24
C PRO A 50 -0.78 24.35 9.81
N LEU A 51 -1.26 25.58 10.02
CA LEU A 51 -0.52 26.79 9.64
C LEU A 51 0.82 26.89 10.40
N TRP A 52 1.94 27.09 9.70
CA TRP A 52 3.27 27.19 10.32
C TRP A 52 3.38 28.33 11.36
N TYR A 53 2.60 29.40 11.18
CA TYR A 53 2.54 30.55 12.09
C TYR A 53 1.44 30.43 13.17
N ALA A 54 0.83 29.25 13.33
CA ALA A 54 -0.14 29.01 14.40
C ALA A 54 0.52 29.03 15.80
N ASN A 55 -0.28 29.25 16.84
CA ASN A 55 0.13 29.14 18.23
C ASN A 55 -0.79 28.12 18.95
N PRO A 56 -0.26 27.00 19.47
CA PRO A 56 1.15 26.60 19.44
C PRO A 56 1.65 26.29 18.03
N THR A 57 2.97 26.43 17.81
CA THR A 57 3.61 26.05 16.54
C THR A 57 3.27 24.60 16.19
N PRO A 58 2.99 24.30 14.91
CA PRO A 58 2.73 22.93 14.52
C PRO A 58 3.96 22.04 14.62
N LEU A 59 3.70 20.76 14.85
CA LEU A 59 4.73 19.72 14.86
C LEU A 59 5.21 19.42 13.43
N ASN A 60 6.39 18.84 13.36
CA ASN A 60 6.89 18.27 12.12
C ASN A 60 6.27 16.88 11.93
N TYR A 61 5.95 16.52 10.69
CA TYR A 61 5.36 15.23 10.36
C TYR A 61 6.16 14.54 9.28
N SER A 62 6.44 13.26 9.45
CA SER A 62 6.81 12.39 8.34
C SER A 62 5.60 12.19 7.42
N ALA A 63 5.84 11.75 6.18
CA ALA A 63 4.76 11.52 5.23
C ALA A 63 3.82 10.38 5.67
N LEU A 64 4.35 9.38 6.39
CA LEU A 64 3.56 8.32 7.02
C LEU A 64 2.68 8.85 8.16
N GLN A 65 3.21 9.74 9.01
CA GLN A 65 2.43 10.39 10.08
C GLN A 65 1.32 11.27 9.49
N ALA A 66 1.64 12.03 8.43
CA ALA A 66 0.68 12.83 7.70
C ALA A 66 -0.45 11.97 7.09
N ALA A 67 -0.11 10.85 6.46
CA ALA A 67 -1.11 9.90 5.96
C ALA A 67 -1.99 9.36 7.09
N ALA A 68 -1.42 9.05 8.26
CA ALA A 68 -2.20 8.60 9.40
C ALA A 68 -3.18 9.69 9.93
N ILE A 69 -2.78 10.96 9.87
CA ILE A 69 -3.64 12.09 10.24
C ILE A 69 -4.80 12.24 9.24
N VAL A 70 -4.54 12.09 7.94
CA VAL A 70 -5.52 12.36 6.88
C VAL A 70 -6.47 11.16 6.65
N PHE A 71 -5.93 9.94 6.66
CA PHE A 71 -6.65 8.71 6.28
C PHE A 71 -6.97 7.79 7.46
N GLY A 72 -6.51 8.10 8.68
CA GLY A 72 -6.67 7.29 9.87
C GLY A 72 -5.53 6.29 10.09
N ASN A 73 -5.69 5.35 11.01
CA ASN A 73 -4.63 4.37 11.28
C ASN A 73 -4.54 3.32 10.16
N GLY A 74 -3.34 3.01 9.70
CA GLY A 74 -3.09 1.96 8.72
C GLY A 74 -1.61 1.75 8.42
N ASP A 75 -1.31 0.66 7.73
CA ASP A 75 0.01 0.40 7.14
C ASP A 75 0.05 1.04 5.76
N TYR A 76 0.68 2.21 5.69
CA TYR A 76 0.74 3.02 4.48
C TYR A 76 2.11 2.95 3.79
N ALA A 77 2.07 3.11 2.47
CA ALA A 77 3.21 3.56 1.67
C ALA A 77 2.84 4.89 1.00
N ILE A 78 3.83 5.76 0.87
CA ILE A 78 3.71 7.08 0.25
C ILE A 78 4.48 7.08 -1.05
N SER A 79 3.99 7.82 -2.04
CA SER A 79 4.71 8.06 -3.26
C SER A 79 4.54 9.46 -3.80
N THR A 80 5.52 9.88 -4.59
CA THR A 80 5.46 11.13 -5.36
C THR A 80 4.72 10.97 -6.69
N SER A 81 4.12 9.79 -6.95
CA SER A 81 3.38 9.42 -8.16
C SER A 81 2.19 8.54 -7.79
N ASP A 82 1.07 8.68 -8.49
CA ASP A 82 -0.12 7.83 -8.34
C ASP A 82 -0.01 6.47 -9.06
N SER A 83 0.93 6.37 -9.99
CA SER A 83 1.10 5.23 -10.88
C SER A 83 2.05 4.13 -10.35
N LEU A 84 2.75 4.37 -9.25
CA LEU A 84 3.74 3.44 -8.68
C LEU A 84 3.96 3.70 -7.19
N VAL A 85 4.51 2.71 -6.49
CA VAL A 85 4.91 2.82 -5.08
C VAL A 85 6.44 2.96 -4.98
N ASN A 86 6.95 4.18 -4.73
CA ASN A 86 8.40 4.47 -4.64
C ASN A 86 8.93 4.74 -3.24
N HIS A 87 8.07 4.79 -2.21
CA HIS A 87 8.44 5.13 -0.83
C HIS A 87 9.14 6.51 -0.70
N LEU A 88 8.81 7.43 -1.61
CA LEU A 88 9.29 8.80 -1.60
C LEU A 88 8.13 9.77 -1.36
N ALA A 89 8.42 10.88 -0.71
CA ALA A 89 7.46 11.92 -0.42
C ALA A 89 8.06 13.32 -0.57
N TRP A 90 7.18 14.28 -0.81
CA TRP A 90 7.46 15.70 -0.78
C TRP A 90 7.35 16.25 0.64
N TYR A 91 8.22 17.20 0.94
CA TYR A 91 8.32 17.87 2.23
C TYR A 91 8.53 19.37 2.01
N ASP A 92 7.88 20.19 2.83
CA ASP A 92 8.22 21.60 2.96
C ASP A 92 9.16 21.75 4.16
N GLY A 93 10.25 22.51 4.06
CA GLY A 93 11.17 22.72 5.17
C GLY A 93 11.29 24.17 5.58
N TYR A 94 11.43 24.53 6.85
CA TYR A 94 11.34 25.94 7.25
C TYR A 94 12.35 26.83 6.50
N GLY A 95 11.87 27.69 5.59
CA GLY A 95 12.72 28.50 4.72
C GLY A 95 13.45 27.73 3.60
N ASP A 96 13.26 26.42 3.44
CA ASP A 96 13.76 25.58 2.33
C ASP A 96 12.67 24.79 1.56
N GLY A 97 12.56 25.02 0.24
CA GLY A 97 11.59 24.37 -0.65
C GLY A 97 12.21 23.27 -1.51
N SER A 98 13.49 22.93 -1.28
CA SER A 98 14.27 21.97 -2.07
C SER A 98 13.58 20.59 -2.23
N HIS A 99 12.79 20.20 -1.23
CA HIS A 99 12.07 18.93 -1.18
C HIS A 99 10.59 19.00 -1.59
N LEU A 100 10.19 20.10 -2.23
CA LEU A 100 8.92 20.22 -2.96
C LEU A 100 9.12 19.85 -4.44
N PRO A 101 8.07 19.42 -5.15
CA PRO A 101 8.16 19.03 -6.56
C PRO A 101 8.53 20.20 -7.46
N THR A 102 9.18 19.95 -8.61
CA THR A 102 9.63 21.00 -9.53
C THR A 102 8.49 21.80 -10.19
N TYR A 103 7.27 21.28 -10.19
CA TYR A 103 6.08 22.01 -10.64
C TYR A 103 5.50 22.94 -9.56
N ASN A 104 5.97 22.85 -8.31
CA ASN A 104 5.74 23.87 -7.29
C ASN A 104 6.72 25.02 -7.55
N SER A 105 6.24 26.26 -7.46
CA SER A 105 7.04 27.47 -7.77
C SER A 105 8.27 27.66 -6.88
N TYR A 106 8.33 26.97 -5.73
CA TYR A 106 9.44 26.98 -4.79
C TYR A 106 10.23 25.66 -4.75
N GLY A 107 9.86 24.68 -5.59
CA GLY A 107 10.35 23.31 -5.48
C GLY A 107 11.70 23.04 -6.13
N GLY A 108 12.53 22.27 -5.43
CA GLY A 108 13.82 21.76 -5.94
C GLY A 108 13.76 20.34 -6.55
N GLY A 109 12.62 19.66 -6.45
CA GLY A 109 12.40 18.33 -7.03
C GLY A 109 13.09 17.18 -6.30
N GLN A 110 13.64 17.42 -5.10
CA GLN A 110 14.38 16.41 -4.35
C GLN A 110 13.45 15.69 -3.36
N ALA A 111 12.78 14.63 -3.78
CA ALA A 111 11.94 13.86 -2.86
C ALA A 111 12.78 13.16 -1.76
N LEU A 112 12.19 12.97 -0.60
CA LEU A 112 12.82 12.28 0.54
C LEU A 112 12.10 10.97 0.84
N ALA A 113 12.71 10.10 1.66
CA ALA A 113 12.06 8.87 2.11
C ALA A 113 10.75 9.20 2.86
N GLU A 114 9.71 8.38 2.68
CA GLU A 114 8.38 8.57 3.32
C GLU A 114 8.39 8.59 4.86
N ASN A 115 9.41 7.98 5.46
CA ASN A 115 9.64 7.93 6.90
C ASN A 115 10.63 8.99 7.39
N PHE A 116 11.10 9.88 6.51
CA PHE A 116 11.99 10.96 6.87
C PHE A 116 11.32 11.87 7.90
N PHE A 117 12.10 12.25 8.92
CA PHE A 117 11.69 13.14 9.99
C PHE A 117 12.88 14.00 10.41
N ALA A 118 12.65 15.31 10.50
CA ALA A 118 13.63 16.27 10.99
C ALA A 118 12.92 17.35 11.81
N ASP A 119 13.29 17.48 13.08
CA ASP A 119 12.86 18.53 14.02
C ASP A 119 14.11 19.01 14.75
N VAL A 120 14.70 20.07 14.21
CA VAL A 120 15.88 20.71 14.76
C VAL A 120 15.42 21.55 15.94
N GLY A 121 15.93 21.24 17.14
CA GLY A 121 15.58 21.97 18.36
C GLY A 121 14.37 21.39 19.11
N GLY A 122 13.58 20.50 18.49
CA GLY A 122 12.54 19.72 19.19
C GLY A 122 11.31 20.55 19.56
N VAL A 123 11.05 21.62 18.81
CA VAL A 123 9.97 22.59 19.08
C VAL A 123 8.99 22.71 17.91
N GLY A 124 9.07 21.78 16.95
CA GLY A 124 8.24 21.79 15.74
C GLY A 124 8.76 22.77 14.69
N TYR A 125 7.89 23.14 13.75
CA TYR A 125 8.28 23.82 12.51
C TYR A 125 8.63 25.29 12.74
N THR A 126 9.86 25.58 13.17
CA THR A 126 10.25 26.93 13.63
C THR A 126 11.54 27.45 13.03
N GLN A 127 12.41 26.59 12.51
CA GLN A 127 13.76 26.98 12.12
C GLN A 127 14.35 26.14 10.99
N GLY A 128 15.36 26.70 10.33
CA GLY A 128 16.04 26.04 9.22
C GLY A 128 16.53 24.63 9.59
N GLY A 129 16.19 23.66 8.74
CA GLY A 129 16.45 22.24 8.95
C GLY A 129 15.24 21.45 9.45
N ASP A 130 14.16 22.12 9.87
CA ASP A 130 12.86 21.50 10.11
C ASP A 130 12.20 21.16 8.78
N TYR A 131 11.60 19.96 8.68
CA TYR A 131 10.85 19.53 7.51
C TYR A 131 9.55 18.84 7.93
N SER A 132 8.48 19.15 7.21
CA SER A 132 7.18 18.52 7.43
C SER A 132 6.54 18.15 6.10
N ALA A 133 6.01 16.93 6.04
CA ALA A 133 5.15 16.48 4.94
C ALA A 133 3.72 17.03 5.05
N TYR A 134 3.38 17.74 6.13
CA TYR A 134 2.04 18.27 6.35
C TYR A 134 2.07 19.59 7.14
N VAL A 135 2.23 20.69 6.42
CA VAL A 135 2.31 22.05 6.97
C VAL A 135 1.64 23.05 6.04
N GLY A 136 0.79 23.91 6.60
CA GLY A 136 -0.01 24.88 5.86
C GLY A 136 0.54 26.30 5.94
N GLY A 137 0.12 27.14 5.01
CA GLY A 137 0.46 28.57 4.98
C GLY A 137 1.90 28.88 4.57
N ASP A 138 2.68 27.87 4.17
CA ASP A 138 4.03 28.00 3.62
C ASP A 138 4.03 27.68 2.12
N ARG A 139 5.21 27.47 1.53
CA ARG A 139 5.46 27.32 0.09
C ARG A 139 4.79 26.11 -0.53
N ALA A 140 4.57 25.03 0.21
CA ALA A 140 3.77 23.91 -0.28
C ALA A 140 2.33 24.34 -0.61
N ALA A 141 1.73 25.21 0.21
CA ALA A 141 0.39 25.76 -0.01
C ALA A 141 0.40 26.86 -1.08
N LEU A 142 1.38 27.77 -1.05
CA LEU A 142 1.44 28.95 -1.91
C LEU A 142 1.99 28.66 -3.32
N GLY A 143 2.93 27.74 -3.43
CA GLY A 143 3.67 27.44 -4.67
C GLY A 143 2.96 26.51 -5.62
N GLY A 144 1.85 25.91 -5.19
CA GLY A 144 1.03 24.97 -5.96
C GLY A 144 1.42 23.51 -5.78
N GLY A 145 0.41 22.67 -5.55
CA GLY A 145 0.36 21.29 -6.02
C GLY A 145 1.29 20.25 -5.41
N ALA A 146 1.89 20.41 -4.23
CA ALA A 146 2.75 19.36 -3.65
C ALA A 146 1.93 18.18 -3.08
N PHE A 147 1.60 17.18 -3.92
CA PHE A 147 0.78 16.03 -3.52
C PHE A 147 1.61 14.78 -3.21
N ASN A 148 1.36 14.20 -2.04
CA ASN A 148 1.82 12.89 -1.66
C ASN A 148 0.69 11.88 -1.87
N HIS A 149 0.97 10.83 -2.62
CA HIS A 149 0.04 9.76 -2.97
C HIS A 149 0.13 8.64 -1.93
N VAL A 150 -1.02 8.19 -1.43
CA VAL A 150 -1.12 7.25 -0.32
C VAL A 150 -1.66 5.92 -0.82
N PHE A 151 -0.96 4.87 -0.43
CA PHE A 151 -1.32 3.49 -0.67
C PHE A 151 -1.44 2.77 0.65
N VAL A 152 -2.39 1.85 0.77
CA VAL A 152 -2.53 0.95 1.92
C VAL A 152 -2.08 -0.45 1.51
N ALA A 153 -1.48 -1.20 2.44
CA ALA A 153 -1.13 -2.59 2.19
C ALA A 153 -2.35 -3.34 1.63
N ALA A 154 -2.20 -3.94 0.44
CA ALA A 154 -3.28 -4.68 -0.16
C ALA A 154 -3.62 -5.84 0.78
N ALA A 155 -4.90 -5.99 1.12
CA ALA A 155 -5.35 -7.19 1.80
C ALA A 155 -4.99 -8.36 0.88
N GLY A 156 -3.96 -9.13 1.26
CA GLY A 156 -3.57 -10.30 0.52
C GLY A 156 -4.82 -11.12 0.29
N THR A 157 -5.21 -11.30 -0.97
CA THR A 157 -6.38 -12.11 -1.29
C THR A 157 -6.00 -13.51 -0.87
N VAL A 158 -6.33 -13.90 0.37
CA VAL A 158 -6.09 -15.24 0.86
C VAL A 158 -6.81 -16.14 -0.12
N PRO A 159 -6.10 -16.98 -0.89
CA PRO A 159 -6.73 -18.04 -1.67
C PRO A 159 -7.74 -18.73 -0.77
N GLU A 160 -9.04 -18.76 -1.15
CA GLU A 160 -10.00 -19.54 -0.38
C GLU A 160 -9.37 -20.91 -0.15
N PRO A 161 -9.14 -21.29 1.11
CA PRO A 161 -8.16 -22.32 1.38
C PRO A 161 -8.65 -23.61 0.73
N ALA A 162 -7.71 -24.42 0.24
CA ALA A 162 -7.98 -25.75 -0.31
C ALA A 162 -8.82 -26.65 0.63
N SER A 163 -9.03 -26.22 1.88
CA SER A 163 -10.05 -26.75 2.80
C SER A 163 -11.47 -26.75 2.24
N LEU A 164 -11.93 -25.76 1.47
CA LEU A 164 -13.27 -25.82 0.86
C LEU A 164 -13.34 -26.91 -0.22
N ALA A 165 -12.29 -27.04 -1.03
CA ALA A 165 -12.18 -28.12 -2.00
C ALA A 165 -12.06 -29.50 -1.32
N LEU A 166 -11.35 -29.59 -0.19
CA LEU A 166 -11.24 -30.80 0.63
C LEU A 166 -12.56 -31.17 1.29
N VAL A 167 -13.31 -30.20 1.84
CA VAL A 167 -14.63 -30.44 2.44
C VAL A 167 -15.63 -30.86 1.36
N ALA A 168 -15.65 -30.18 0.22
CA ALA A 168 -16.49 -30.57 -0.90
C ALA A 168 -16.13 -31.98 -1.43
N GLY A 169 -14.84 -32.26 -1.58
CA GLY A 169 -14.34 -33.58 -1.98
C GLY A 169 -14.69 -34.68 -0.97
N ALA A 170 -14.57 -34.40 0.33
CA ALA A 170 -14.94 -35.34 1.40
C ALA A 170 -16.45 -35.64 1.41
N LEU A 171 -17.29 -34.61 1.25
CA LEU A 171 -18.74 -34.77 1.18
C LEU A 171 -19.18 -35.56 -0.06
N LEU A 172 -18.57 -35.30 -1.21
CA LEU A 172 -18.80 -36.07 -2.44
C LEU A 172 -18.36 -37.54 -2.23
N GLY A 173 -17.17 -37.77 -1.67
CA GLY A 173 -16.66 -39.10 -1.36
C GLY A 173 -17.58 -39.90 -0.41
N LEU A 174 -18.07 -39.27 0.65
CA LEU A 174 -19.06 -39.86 1.57
C LEU A 174 -20.39 -40.18 0.89
N GLY A 175 -20.85 -39.30 -0.02
CA GLY A 175 -22.04 -39.54 -0.82
C GLY A 175 -21.92 -40.77 -1.72
N PHE A 176 -20.78 -40.96 -2.37
CA PHE A 176 -20.50 -42.14 -3.20
C PHE A 176 -20.36 -43.42 -2.35
N ALA A 177 -19.69 -43.35 -1.19
CA ALA A 177 -19.55 -44.49 -0.27
C ALA A 177 -20.92 -44.97 0.25
N ARG A 178 -21.82 -44.06 0.60
CA ARG A 178 -23.18 -44.39 1.08
C ARG A 178 -24.06 -45.00 0.00
N ARG A 179 -23.81 -44.69 -1.28
CA ARG A 179 -24.57 -45.27 -2.41
C ARG A 179 -24.16 -46.71 -2.71
N GLN A 180 -22.91 -47.08 -2.47
CA GLN A 180 -22.42 -48.45 -2.66
C GLN A 180 -22.88 -49.41 -1.57
N SER A 181 -23.06 -48.95 -0.32
CA SER A 181 -23.51 -49.81 0.79
C SER A 181 -25.01 -50.14 0.80
N ARG A 182 -25.78 -49.60 -0.15
CA ARG A 182 -27.24 -49.82 -0.30
C ARG A 182 -27.61 -50.70 -1.50
N ARG A 183 -26.62 -51.25 -2.20
CA ARG A 183 -26.79 -52.26 -3.26
C ARG A 183 -26.24 -53.59 -2.77
#